data_AF-A0A3Q0J0L2-F1
#
_entry.id   AF-A0A3Q0J0L2-F1
#
_cell.length_a   1.000
_cell.length_b   1.000
_cell.length_c   1.000
_cell.angle_alpha   90.00
_cell.angle_beta   90.00
_cell.angle_gamma   90.00
#
_symmetry.space_group_name_H-M   'P 1'
#
loop_
_entity.id
_entity.type
_entity.pdbx_description
1 polymer ?
#
loop_
_entity_poly.entity_id
_entity_poly.type
_entity_poly.pdbx_seq_one_letter_code
_entity_poly.pdbx_strand_id
1 'polypeptide(L)'
;MAVSDPTLKELKDIPYGFQSSVELAQKCRKLKTYQGRLRLCLRSLLMKKCLHVPVQQLIDNPALRQTFYETYSLLGNEILCEIFLSLCVTMKSLNFKLELSNARFLDETWLLPNIAHITLVPCSELGISVVFAEDKAVIMQVLDSSVALESEGFSVGDILDEINGVIIHDSQQ
;
A
#
# COMPACT_ATOMS: atom_id res chain seq x y z
N MET A 1 9.06 -23.69 9.37
CA MET A 1 10.13 -24.01 8.39
C MET A 1 9.93 -23.10 7.20
N ALA A 2 10.79 -22.09 7.03
CA ALA A 2 10.77 -21.27 5.83
C ALA A 2 11.28 -22.13 4.67
N VAL A 3 10.38 -22.52 3.76
CA VAL A 3 10.79 -23.03 2.45
C VAL A 3 11.43 -21.83 1.75
N SER A 4 12.75 -21.79 1.76
CA SER A 4 13.52 -20.86 0.93
C SER A 4 13.19 -21.17 -0.53
N ASP A 5 12.31 -20.37 -1.12
CA ASP A 5 11.92 -20.49 -2.52
C ASP A 5 13.17 -20.31 -3.40
N PRO A 6 13.56 -21.33 -4.20
CA PRO A 6 14.78 -21.31 -5.00
C PRO A 6 14.81 -20.19 -6.06
N THR A 7 13.67 -19.57 -6.38
CA THR A 7 13.54 -18.49 -7.38
C THR A 7 14.20 -17.16 -6.97
N LEU A 8 14.38 -16.88 -5.67
CA LEU A 8 14.98 -15.63 -5.19
C LEU A 8 16.51 -15.56 -5.35
N LYS A 9 17.19 -16.69 -5.58
CA LYS A 9 18.65 -16.74 -5.75
C LYS A 9 19.12 -16.27 -7.13
N GLU A 10 18.21 -16.06 -8.08
CA GLU A 10 18.54 -15.68 -9.46
C GLU A 10 18.43 -14.17 -9.73
N LEU A 11 17.93 -13.39 -8.78
CA LEU A 11 17.72 -11.96 -8.97
C LEU A 11 19.04 -11.19 -8.89
N LYS A 12 19.45 -10.60 -10.01
CA LYS A 12 20.69 -9.81 -10.12
C LYS A 12 20.44 -8.36 -9.72
N ASP A 13 21.37 -7.78 -8.96
CA ASP A 13 21.48 -6.34 -8.65
C ASP A 13 20.15 -5.63 -8.36
N ILE A 14 19.40 -6.14 -7.38
CA ILE A 14 18.11 -5.55 -6.99
C ILE A 14 18.33 -4.21 -6.27
N PRO A 15 17.81 -3.08 -6.77
CA PRO A 15 17.92 -1.79 -6.09
C PRO A 15 17.21 -1.78 -4.73
N TYR A 16 17.79 -1.09 -3.75
CA TYR A 16 17.20 -0.91 -2.42
C TYR A 16 15.78 -0.32 -2.46
N GLY A 17 15.49 0.58 -3.41
CA GLY A 17 14.17 1.16 -3.59
C GLY A 17 13.09 0.11 -3.91
N PHE A 18 13.44 -0.94 -4.65
CA PHE A 18 12.54 -2.07 -4.91
C PHE A 18 12.38 -2.93 -3.66
N GLN A 19 13.48 -3.36 -3.02
CA GLN A 19 13.44 -4.21 -1.83
C GLN A 19 12.61 -3.58 -0.71
N SER A 20 12.86 -2.31 -0.39
CA SER A 20 12.11 -1.57 0.64
C SER A 20 10.63 -1.36 0.27
N SER A 21 10.26 -1.37 -1.02
CA SER A 21 8.84 -1.30 -1.43
C SER A 21 8.13 -2.64 -1.21
N VAL A 22 8.80 -3.74 -1.53
CA VAL A 22 8.30 -5.09 -1.27
C VAL A 22 8.15 -5.31 0.24
N GLU A 23 9.17 -4.94 1.01
CA GLU A 23 9.16 -5.05 2.47
C GLU A 23 8.04 -4.20 3.10
N LEU A 24 7.86 -2.96 2.64
CA LEU A 24 6.77 -2.09 3.09
C LEU A 24 5.40 -2.74 2.83
N ALA A 25 5.20 -3.31 1.64
CA ALA A 25 3.95 -3.99 1.29
C ALA A 25 3.74 -5.29 2.11
N GLN A 26 4.80 -6.04 2.39
CA GLN A 26 4.74 -7.28 3.19
C GLN A 26 4.52 -7.02 4.68
N LYS A 27 5.09 -5.95 5.23
CA LYS A 27 4.96 -5.62 6.66
C LYS A 27 3.73 -4.78 6.99
N CYS A 28 3.03 -4.25 5.98
CA CYS A 28 1.82 -3.47 6.19
C CYS A 28 0.73 -4.33 6.86
N ARG A 29 0.34 -3.94 8.07
CA ARG A 29 -0.70 -4.60 8.87
C ARG A 29 -2.12 -4.16 8.52
N LYS A 30 -2.26 -3.03 7.80
CA LYS A 30 -3.56 -2.52 7.32
C LYS A 30 -4.15 -3.37 6.19
N LEU A 31 -3.34 -4.23 5.57
CA LEU A 31 -3.69 -4.98 4.36
C LEU A 31 -3.76 -6.47 4.65
N LYS A 32 -4.87 -7.09 4.27
CA LYS A 32 -5.16 -8.51 4.44
C LYS A 32 -4.97 -9.28 3.14
N THR A 33 -5.14 -8.65 1.97
CA THR A 33 -5.08 -9.34 0.68
C THR A 33 -3.74 -9.15 -0.05
N TYR A 34 -3.36 -10.13 -0.87
CA TYR A 34 -2.23 -9.98 -1.79
C TYR A 34 -2.45 -8.87 -2.81
N GLN A 35 -3.70 -8.65 -3.23
CA GLN A 35 -4.05 -7.59 -4.17
C GLN A 35 -3.78 -6.20 -3.56
N GLY A 36 -4.22 -5.96 -2.33
CA GLY A 36 -3.94 -4.70 -1.62
C GLY A 36 -2.44 -4.50 -1.38
N ARG A 37 -1.72 -5.56 -1.02
CA ARG A 37 -0.24 -5.51 -0.87
C ARG A 37 0.43 -5.17 -2.19
N LEU A 38 0.00 -5.76 -3.30
CA LEU A 38 0.51 -5.42 -4.63
C LEU A 38 0.22 -3.95 -4.97
N ARG A 39 -1.01 -3.47 -4.72
CA ARG A 39 -1.38 -2.06 -4.94
C ARG A 39 -0.49 -1.11 -4.15
N LEU A 40 -0.24 -1.38 -2.88
CA LEU A 40 0.68 -0.60 -2.05
C LEU A 40 2.12 -0.65 -2.57
N CYS A 41 2.59 -1.84 -2.95
CA CYS A 41 3.92 -2.02 -3.54
C CYS A 41 4.08 -1.17 -4.81
N LEU A 42 3.11 -1.23 -5.73
CA LEU A 42 3.12 -0.45 -6.98
C LEU A 42 3.17 1.06 -6.71
N ARG A 43 2.39 1.56 -5.76
CA ARG A 43 2.42 2.98 -5.34
C ARG A 43 3.81 3.38 -4.83
N SER A 44 4.42 2.55 -3.98
CA SER A 44 5.78 2.78 -3.47
C SER A 44 6.82 2.74 -4.60
N LEU A 45 6.71 1.79 -5.53
CA LEU A 45 7.61 1.65 -6.67
C LEU A 45 7.54 2.86 -7.62
N LEU A 46 6.36 3.43 -7.83
CA LEU A 46 6.17 4.66 -8.60
C LEU A 46 6.88 5.84 -7.93
N MET A 47 6.66 6.05 -6.63
CA MET A 47 7.33 7.12 -5.87
C MET A 47 8.85 6.98 -5.87
N LYS A 48 9.36 5.75 -5.72
CA LYS A 48 10.80 5.44 -5.70
C LYS A 48 11.41 5.27 -7.09
N LYS A 49 10.64 5.49 -8.17
CA LYS A 49 11.09 5.35 -9.57
C LYS A 49 11.69 3.97 -9.89
N CYS A 50 11.17 2.93 -9.24
CA CYS A 50 11.64 1.55 -9.32
C CYS A 50 10.63 0.59 -9.98
N LEU A 51 9.55 1.09 -10.59
CA LEU A 51 8.51 0.24 -11.21
C LEU A 51 9.04 -0.67 -12.33
N HIS A 52 10.08 -0.22 -13.05
CA HIS A 52 10.75 -0.99 -14.11
C HIS A 52 11.48 -2.24 -13.61
N VAL A 53 11.94 -2.26 -12.35
CA VAL A 53 12.78 -3.33 -11.79
C VAL A 53 12.16 -4.73 -11.95
N PRO A 54 10.91 -5.00 -11.51
CA PRO A 54 10.33 -6.34 -11.65
C PRO A 54 10.21 -6.77 -13.12
N VAL A 55 9.93 -5.84 -14.04
CA VAL A 55 9.83 -6.13 -15.47
C VAL A 55 11.20 -6.46 -16.05
N GLN A 56 12.23 -5.69 -15.68
CA GLN A 56 13.62 -5.95 -16.07
C GLN A 56 14.06 -7.35 -15.62
N GLN A 57 13.73 -7.75 -14.39
CA GLN A 57 14.08 -9.07 -13.88
C GLN A 57 13.40 -10.20 -14.65
N LEU A 58 12.20 -9.99 -15.20
CA LEU A 58 11.55 -10.98 -16.08
C LEU A 58 12.24 -11.07 -17.45
N ILE A 59 12.84 -9.99 -17.95
CA ILE A 59 13.61 -9.98 -19.20
C ILE A 59 14.96 -10.65 -18.98
N ASP A 60 15.66 -10.28 -17.90
CA ASP A 60 17.00 -10.79 -17.58
C ASP A 60 16.98 -12.28 -17.18
N ASN A 61 15.83 -12.79 -16.72
CA ASN A 61 15.64 -14.18 -16.30
C ASN A 61 14.45 -14.83 -17.04
N PRO A 62 14.66 -15.32 -18.28
CA PRO A 62 13.59 -15.94 -19.08
C PRO A 62 12.94 -17.16 -18.40
N ALA A 63 13.68 -17.91 -17.58
CA ALA A 63 13.15 -19.05 -16.83
C ALA A 63 12.07 -18.60 -15.82
N LEU A 64 12.32 -17.49 -15.11
CA LEU A 64 11.35 -16.88 -14.21
C LEU A 64 10.09 -16.44 -14.98
N ARG A 65 10.29 -15.77 -16.13
CA ARG A 65 9.18 -15.33 -17.00
C ARG A 65 8.31 -16.50 -17.46
N GLN A 66 8.91 -17.59 -17.92
CA GLN A 66 8.20 -18.79 -18.37
C GLN A 66 7.51 -19.55 -17.22
N THR A 67 8.00 -19.40 -15.98
CA THR A 67 7.38 -20.02 -14.81
C THR A 67 6.07 -19.34 -14.42
N PHE A 68 6.00 -18.00 -14.54
CA PHE A 68 4.87 -17.21 -14.07
C PHE A 68 3.89 -16.77 -15.17
N TYR A 69 4.33 -16.75 -16.43
CA TYR A 69 3.56 -16.16 -17.53
C TYR A 69 3.54 -17.01 -18.79
N GLU A 70 2.36 -17.09 -19.42
CA GLU A 70 2.18 -17.71 -20.72
C GLU A 70 2.75 -16.83 -21.85
N THR A 71 3.28 -17.43 -22.92
CA THR A 71 4.04 -16.73 -23.97
C THR A 71 3.23 -15.71 -24.79
N TYR A 72 1.90 -15.78 -24.74
CA TYR A 72 1.00 -14.80 -25.38
C TYR A 72 0.57 -13.67 -24.44
N SER A 73 0.87 -13.75 -23.15
CA SER A 73 0.59 -12.66 -22.21
C SER A 73 1.57 -11.51 -22.40
N LEU A 74 1.19 -10.30 -21.96
CA LEU A 74 2.03 -9.10 -22.08
C LEU A 74 3.42 -9.28 -21.45
N LEU A 75 3.48 -9.91 -20.27
CA LEU A 75 4.75 -10.11 -19.56
C LEU A 75 5.49 -11.38 -19.99
N GLY A 76 4.80 -12.35 -20.59
CA GLY A 76 5.41 -13.59 -21.07
C GLY A 76 5.97 -13.50 -22.49
N ASN A 77 5.40 -12.65 -23.34
CA ASN A 77 5.91 -12.37 -24.67
C ASN A 77 7.15 -11.46 -24.61
N GLU A 78 8.25 -11.87 -25.23
CA GLU A 78 9.53 -11.14 -25.18
C GLU A 78 9.41 -9.71 -25.70
N ILE A 79 8.79 -9.53 -26.87
CA ILE A 79 8.64 -8.22 -27.52
C ILE A 79 7.72 -7.30 -26.70
N LEU A 80 6.56 -7.81 -26.26
CA LEU A 80 5.63 -7.01 -25.46
C LEU A 80 6.20 -6.64 -24.09
N CYS A 81 6.98 -7.53 -23.49
CA CYS A 81 7.63 -7.29 -22.21
C CYS A 81 8.69 -6.18 -22.31
N GLU A 82 9.48 -6.15 -23.38
CA GLU A 82 10.44 -5.06 -23.66
C GLU A 82 9.75 -3.71 -23.92
N ILE A 83 8.63 -3.72 -24.65
CA ILE A 83 7.82 -2.52 -24.87
C ILE A 83 7.28 -2.00 -23.53
N PHE A 84 6.77 -2.91 -22.69
CA PHE A 84 6.27 -2.56 -21.37
C PHE A 84 7.38 -2.02 -20.45
N LEU A 85 8.57 -2.63 -20.48
CA LEU A 85 9.75 -2.12 -19.77
C LEU A 85 10.06 -0.68 -20.19
N SER A 86 10.06 -0.39 -21.49
CA SER A 86 10.31 0.95 -22.03
C SER A 86 9.30 1.98 -21.47
N LEU A 87 8.04 1.59 -21.36
CA LEU A 87 7.00 2.41 -20.72
C LEU A 87 7.29 2.62 -19.22
N CYS A 88 7.63 1.56 -18.48
CA CYS A 88 7.97 1.67 -17.05
C CYS A 88 9.22 2.54 -16.79
N VAL A 89 10.21 2.47 -17.69
CA VAL A 89 11.39 3.35 -17.64
C VAL A 89 11.00 4.79 -17.90
N THR A 90 10.11 5.04 -18.86
CA THR A 90 9.60 6.40 -19.16
C THR A 90 8.90 7.01 -17.95
N MET A 91 8.16 6.23 -17.16
CA MET A 91 7.50 6.69 -15.93
C MET A 91 8.47 7.22 -14.87
N LYS A 92 9.78 6.91 -14.93
CA LYS A 92 10.79 7.48 -14.00
C LYS A 92 10.92 9.01 -14.14
N SER A 93 10.56 9.57 -15.30
CA SER A 93 10.54 11.02 -15.52
C SER A 93 9.43 11.72 -14.74
N LEU A 94 8.37 10.99 -14.36
CA LEU A 94 7.24 11.52 -13.61
C LEU A 94 7.56 11.59 -12.11
N ASN A 95 6.99 12.58 -11.43
CA ASN A 95 7.14 12.76 -9.98
C ASN A 95 5.80 12.46 -9.30
N PHE A 96 5.68 11.24 -8.78
CA PHE A 96 4.51 10.80 -8.04
C PHE A 96 4.58 11.26 -6.59
N LYS A 97 3.54 11.95 -6.13
CA LYS A 97 3.32 12.29 -4.71
C LYS A 97 2.10 11.51 -4.24
N LEU A 98 2.31 10.28 -3.80
CA LEU A 98 1.26 9.38 -3.34
C LEU A 98 1.34 9.25 -1.82
N GLU A 99 0.19 9.32 -1.16
CA GLU A 99 0.11 8.99 0.25
C GLU A 99 0.18 7.46 0.41
N LEU A 100 1.20 6.99 1.12
CA LEU A 100 1.44 5.55 1.35
C LEU A 100 0.89 5.08 2.70
N SER A 101 0.71 6.00 3.66
CA SER A 101 0.13 5.68 4.98
C SER A 101 -1.36 5.33 4.86
N ASN A 102 -2.06 5.95 3.90
CA ASN A 102 -3.46 5.68 3.58
C ASN A 102 -3.64 4.37 2.79
N ALA A 103 -3.23 3.27 3.40
CA ALA A 103 -3.26 1.96 2.77
C ALA A 103 -4.56 1.18 3.05
N ARG A 104 -5.35 1.54 4.07
CA ARG A 104 -6.45 0.72 4.60
C ARG A 104 -7.46 0.27 3.53
N PHE A 105 -7.72 1.09 2.52
CA PHE A 105 -8.70 0.81 1.47
C PHE A 105 -8.11 0.09 0.25
N LEU A 106 -6.80 -0.15 0.22
CA LEU A 106 -6.16 -0.76 -0.95
C LEU A 106 -6.56 -2.22 -1.13
N ASP A 107 -7.13 -2.91 -0.14
CA ASP A 107 -7.74 -4.22 -0.36
C ASP A 107 -8.98 -4.10 -1.26
N GLU A 108 -9.81 -3.07 -1.08
CA GLU A 108 -11.05 -2.89 -1.84
C GLU A 108 -10.83 -2.11 -3.15
N THR A 109 -10.16 -0.96 -3.07
CA THR A 109 -10.16 0.04 -4.14
C THR A 109 -8.79 0.71 -4.37
N TRP A 110 -8.61 1.26 -5.57
CA TRP A 110 -7.50 2.18 -5.87
C TRP A 110 -7.83 3.64 -5.52
N LEU A 111 -9.12 3.96 -5.39
CA LEU A 111 -9.63 5.28 -5.06
C LEU A 111 -9.59 5.45 -3.55
N LEU A 112 -8.61 6.20 -3.06
CA LEU A 112 -8.40 6.39 -1.64
C LEU A 112 -9.11 7.66 -1.17
N PRO A 113 -9.76 7.63 0.01
CA PRO A 113 -10.29 8.85 0.61
C PRO A 113 -9.15 9.79 1.00
N ASN A 114 -9.44 11.05 1.30
CA ASN A 114 -8.43 11.95 1.85
C ASN A 114 -8.05 11.50 3.27
N ILE A 115 -6.77 11.63 3.62
CA ILE A 115 -6.29 11.42 4.98
C ILE A 115 -6.09 12.78 5.66
N ALA A 116 -6.47 12.86 6.93
CA ALA A 116 -6.20 14.00 7.80
C ALA A 116 -5.36 13.52 8.98
N HIS A 117 -4.33 14.30 9.33
CA HIS A 117 -3.53 14.07 10.53
C HIS A 117 -3.84 15.18 11.52
N ILE A 118 -4.43 14.81 12.66
CA ILE A 118 -4.89 15.74 13.68
C ILE A 118 -4.02 15.57 14.91
N THR A 119 -3.51 16.69 15.45
CA THR A 119 -2.78 16.70 16.72
C THR A 119 -3.73 17.18 17.80
N LEU A 120 -3.92 16.35 18.82
CA LEU A 120 -4.83 16.62 19.92
C LEU A 120 -4.07 17.17 21.12
N VAL A 121 -4.74 18.02 21.91
CA VAL A 121 -4.26 18.37 23.25
C VAL A 121 -4.37 17.16 24.18
N PRO A 122 -3.56 17.08 25.25
CA PRO A 122 -3.74 16.05 26.26
C PRO A 122 -5.15 16.11 26.86
N CYS A 123 -5.90 15.03 26.74
CA CYS A 123 -7.27 14.92 27.24
C CYS A 123 -7.52 13.50 27.78
N SER A 124 -8.41 13.37 28.75
CA SER A 124 -8.89 12.06 29.23
C SER A 124 -9.93 11.45 28.30
N GLU A 125 -10.73 12.30 27.64
CA GLU A 125 -11.78 11.90 26.72
C GLU A 125 -11.74 12.79 25.48
N LEU A 126 -11.77 12.17 24.30
CA LEU A 126 -11.79 12.89 23.02
C LEU A 126 -13.21 13.36 22.65
N GLY A 127 -14.24 12.63 23.13
CA GLY A 127 -15.65 12.91 22.85
C GLY A 127 -16.12 12.45 21.47
N ILE A 128 -15.60 11.32 20.98
CA ILE A 128 -16.10 10.65 19.78
C ILE A 128 -16.66 9.27 20.13
N SER A 129 -17.72 8.87 19.44
CA SER A 129 -18.26 7.51 19.47
C SER A 129 -17.95 6.83 18.14
N VAL A 130 -17.39 5.62 18.20
CA VAL A 130 -17.04 4.83 17.02
C VAL A 130 -17.79 3.51 16.98
N VAL A 131 -18.11 3.04 15.78
CA VAL A 131 -18.60 1.68 15.50
C VAL A 131 -17.66 1.01 14.52
N PHE A 132 -17.37 -0.27 14.74
CA PHE A 132 -16.59 -1.05 13.79
C PHE A 132 -17.49 -1.58 12.67
N ALA A 133 -17.21 -1.14 11.45
CA ALA A 133 -17.73 -1.76 10.24
C ALA A 133 -16.61 -2.61 9.64
N GLU A 134 -16.76 -3.94 9.74
CA GLU A 134 -15.69 -4.90 9.51
C GLU A 134 -14.48 -4.63 10.42
N ASP A 135 -13.43 -4.00 9.90
CA ASP A 135 -12.20 -3.67 10.62
C ASP A 135 -11.89 -2.16 10.55
N LYS A 136 -12.91 -1.34 10.30
CA LYS A 136 -12.79 0.11 10.14
C LYS A 136 -13.59 0.79 11.25
N ALA A 137 -12.92 1.58 12.09
CA ALA A 137 -13.56 2.36 13.14
C ALA A 137 -14.22 3.61 12.53
N VAL A 138 -15.53 3.55 12.33
CA VAL A 138 -16.32 4.64 11.74
C VAL A 138 -16.83 5.55 12.84
N ILE A 139 -16.62 6.86 12.71
CA ILE A 139 -17.15 7.86 13.64
C ILE A 139 -18.65 7.98 13.44
N MET A 140 -19.42 7.66 14.48
CA MET A 140 -20.89 7.74 14.46
C MET A 140 -21.42 9.01 15.11
N GLN A 141 -20.66 9.56 16.06
CA GLN A 141 -21.05 10.76 16.79
C GLN A 141 -19.80 11.52 17.27
N VAL A 142 -19.88 12.84 17.22
CA VAL A 142 -18.95 13.76 17.88
C VAL A 142 -19.77 14.52 18.93
N LEU A 143 -19.33 14.51 20.18
CA LEU A 143 -20.04 15.14 21.29
C LEU A 143 -19.89 16.67 21.23
N ASP A 144 -20.96 17.39 21.55
CA ASP A 144 -20.92 18.84 21.71
C ASP A 144 -19.97 19.23 22.85
N SER A 145 -19.22 20.32 22.66
CA SER A 145 -18.21 20.82 23.62
C SER A 145 -17.07 19.83 23.92
N SER A 146 -16.80 18.90 22.99
CA SER A 146 -15.67 17.96 23.11
C SER A 146 -14.39 18.48 22.46
N VAL A 147 -13.26 17.91 22.87
CA VAL A 147 -11.95 18.18 22.27
C VAL A 147 -11.95 17.86 20.77
N ALA A 148 -12.67 16.81 20.34
CA ALA A 148 -12.80 16.48 18.93
C ALA A 148 -13.51 17.56 18.11
N LEU A 149 -14.58 18.14 18.66
CA LEU A 149 -15.31 19.21 17.97
C LEU A 149 -14.44 20.48 17.84
N GLU A 150 -13.65 20.80 18.86
CA GLU A 150 -12.77 21.97 18.89
C GLU A 150 -11.52 21.83 18.00
N SER A 151 -11.04 20.60 17.79
CA SER A 151 -9.75 20.36 17.12
C SER A 151 -9.79 20.51 15.59
N GLU A 152 -10.98 20.72 15.01
CA GLU A 152 -11.28 20.67 13.57
C GLU A 152 -10.84 19.33 12.90
N GLY A 153 -11.67 18.78 12.02
CA GLY A 153 -11.31 17.59 11.22
C GLY A 153 -11.89 16.25 11.65
N PHE A 154 -12.82 16.22 12.60
CA PHE A 154 -13.65 15.04 12.86
C PHE A 154 -15.06 15.26 12.32
N SER A 155 -15.52 14.37 11.45
CA SER A 155 -16.90 14.35 10.94
C SER A 155 -17.51 12.96 11.10
N VAL A 156 -18.83 12.93 11.28
CA VAL A 156 -19.58 11.67 11.25
C VAL A 156 -19.41 11.01 9.89
N GLY A 157 -19.06 9.72 9.88
CA GLY A 157 -18.74 8.94 8.69
C GLY A 157 -17.24 8.84 8.40
N ASP A 158 -16.39 9.64 9.05
CA ASP A 158 -14.94 9.50 8.92
C ASP A 158 -14.46 8.17 9.53
N ILE A 159 -13.32 7.69 9.03
CA ILE A 159 -12.68 6.48 9.54
C ILE A 159 -11.44 6.85 10.34
N LEU A 160 -11.44 6.44 11.61
CA LEU A 160 -10.30 6.60 12.49
C LEU A 160 -9.28 5.49 12.22
N ASP A 161 -8.21 5.85 11.52
CA ASP A 161 -7.24 4.87 11.01
C ASP A 161 -6.15 4.52 12.03
N GLU A 162 -5.49 5.52 12.62
CA GLU A 162 -4.40 5.32 13.58
C GLU A 162 -4.46 6.35 14.72
N ILE A 163 -4.04 5.93 15.91
CA ILE A 163 -3.74 6.82 17.04
C ILE A 163 -2.30 6.54 17.46
N ASN A 164 -1.45 7.57 17.47
CA ASN A 164 -0.04 7.46 17.88
C ASN A 164 0.73 6.34 17.15
N GLY A 165 0.43 6.12 15.87
CA GLY A 165 1.04 5.07 15.04
C GLY A 165 0.51 3.65 15.34
N VAL A 166 -0.46 3.51 16.24
CA VAL A 166 -1.17 2.26 16.49
C VAL A 166 -2.41 2.24 15.61
N ILE A 167 -2.50 1.22 14.76
CA ILE A 167 -3.65 1.02 13.88
C ILE A 167 -4.85 0.61 14.72
N ILE A 168 -6.01 1.22 14.43
CA ILE A 168 -7.26 0.87 15.11
C ILE A 168 -7.94 -0.27 14.35
N HIS A 169 -8.26 -1.33 15.09
CA HIS A 169 -8.87 -2.56 14.61
C HIS A 169 -10.00 -2.96 15.55
N ASP A 170 -10.91 -3.80 15.10
CA ASP A 170 -11.82 -4.45 16.03
C ASP A 170 -11.03 -5.44 16.90
N SER A 171 -11.15 -5.30 18.23
CA SER A 171 -10.51 -6.14 19.22
C SER A 171 -11.03 -7.59 19.28
N GLN A 172 -12.10 -7.93 18.54
CA GLN A 172 -12.71 -9.26 18.54
C GLN A 172 -12.13 -10.26 17.51
N GLN A 173 -10.87 -10.11 17.08
CA GLN A 173 -10.19 -11.11 16.23
C GLN A 173 -9.25 -12.03 17.02
#